data_AF-A0A370EEE0-F1
#
_entry.id   AF-A0A370EEE0-F1
#
_cell.length_a   1.000
_cell.length_b   1.000
_cell.length_c   1.000
_cell.angle_alpha   90.00
_cell.angle_beta   90.00
_cell.angle_gamma   90.00
#
_symmetry.space_group_name_H-M   'P 1'
#
loop_
_entity.id
_entity.type
_entity.pdbx_description
1 polymer ?
#
loop_
_entity_poly.entity_id
_entity_poly.type
_entity_poly.pdbx_seq_one_letter_code
_entity_poly.pdbx_strand_id
1 'polypeptide(L)' 'MKKLLLLACFVSLTSFYTETDVYLCNTKGGKKYHFTKDCQGLRNCQGEIIKVTLTEAKEKGKTICGYED' A
#
# COMPACT_ATOMS: atom_id res chain seq x y z
N MET A 1 -42.27 14.61 -4.82
CA MET A 1 -41.37 14.94 -3.69
C MET A 1 -40.54 13.74 -3.19
N LYS A 2 -41.09 12.52 -3.02
CA LYS A 2 -40.32 11.35 -2.52
C LYS A 2 -39.17 10.85 -3.41
N LYS A 3 -39.27 10.98 -4.74
CA LYS A 3 -38.21 10.53 -5.67
C LYS A 3 -36.93 11.37 -5.59
N LEU A 4 -37.03 12.63 -5.16
CA LEU A 4 -35.88 13.52 -5.01
C LEU A 4 -35.06 13.17 -3.75
N LEU A 5 -35.74 12.66 -2.71
CA LEU A 5 -35.09 12.19 -1.47
C LEU A 5 -34.28 10.89 -1.69
N LEU A 6 -34.73 10.04 -2.62
CA LEU A 6 -34.03 8.79 -2.98
C LEU A 6 -32.72 9.04 -3.75
N LEU A 7 -32.63 10.13 -4.52
CA LEU A 7 -31.44 10.47 -5.29
C LEU A 7 -30.32 11.07 -4.41
N ALA A 8 -30.69 11.79 -3.35
CA ALA A 8 -29.75 12.39 -2.40
C ALA A 8 -28.99 11.35 -1.56
N CYS A 9 -29.55 10.15 -1.37
CA CYS A 9 -28.93 9.07 -0.60
C CYS A 9 -27.83 8.32 -1.38
N PHE A 10 -27.80 8.44 -2.71
CA PHE A 10 -26.87 7.68 -3.55
C PHE A 10 -25.48 8.33 -3.65
N VAL A 11 -25.38 9.63 -3.44
CA VAL A 11 -24.14 10.41 -3.59
C VAL A 11 -23.22 10.27 -2.37
N SER A 12 -23.72 9.78 -1.24
CA SER A 12 -22.97 9.69 0.02
C SER A 12 -22.03 8.47 0.12
N LEU A 13 -22.07 7.53 -0.83
CA LEU A 13 -21.38 6.24 -0.72
C LEU A 13 -19.98 6.19 -1.33
N THR A 14 -19.50 7.26 -1.99
CA THR A 14 -18.13 7.28 -2.52
C THR A 14 -17.15 7.64 -1.40
N SER A 15 -16.70 6.63 -0.65
CA SER A 15 -15.57 6.78 0.27
C SER A 15 -14.30 7.00 -0.56
N PHE A 16 -13.66 8.16 -0.42
CA PHE A 16 -12.35 8.42 -1.02
C PHE A 16 -11.30 7.58 -0.28
N TYR A 17 -10.84 6.50 -0.89
CA TYR A 17 -9.73 5.69 -0.38
C TYR A 17 -8.44 6.11 -1.08
N THR A 18 -7.47 6.60 -0.31
CA THR A 18 -6.12 6.86 -0.78
C THR A 18 -5.27 5.63 -0.57
N GLU A 19 -4.81 5.01 -1.65
CA GLU A 19 -3.83 3.92 -1.56
C GLU A 19 -2.52 4.43 -0.95
N THR A 20 -1.96 3.63 -0.03
CA THR A 20 -0.66 3.93 0.57
C THR A 20 0.43 3.31 -0.26
N ASP A 21 1.42 4.09 -0.65
CA ASP A 21 2.59 3.55 -1.34
C ASP A 21 3.63 3.01 -0.36
N VAL A 22 4.30 1.93 -0.75
CA VAL A 22 5.40 1.28 -0.03
C VAL A 22 6.52 0.91 -0.99
N TYR A 23 7.66 0.56 -0.42
CA TYR A 23 8.87 0.18 -1.12
C TYR A 23 9.16 -1.31 -0.92
N LEU A 24 9.54 -1.98 -2.01
CA LEU A 24 10.00 -3.37 -2.01
C LEU A 24 11.43 -3.44 -2.54
N CYS A 25 12.24 -4.31 -1.93
CA CYS A 25 13.48 -4.76 -2.57
C CYS A 25 13.15 -5.81 -3.64
N ASN A 26 13.33 -5.48 -4.93
CA ASN A 26 13.01 -6.34 -6.08
C ASN A 26 14.05 -7.44 -6.28
N THR A 27 14.17 -8.33 -5.29
CA THR A 27 15.01 -9.54 -5.34
C THR A 27 14.17 -10.76 -4.98
N LYS A 28 14.60 -11.95 -5.43
CA LYS A 28 13.93 -13.22 -5.08
C LYS A 28 13.81 -13.44 -3.56
N GLY A 29 14.70 -12.85 -2.77
CA GLY A 29 14.71 -12.95 -1.30
C GLY A 29 13.86 -11.91 -0.57
N GLY A 30 13.32 -10.89 -1.26
CA GLY A 30 12.55 -9.82 -0.65
C GLY A 30 11.22 -10.33 -0.08
N LYS A 31 11.11 -10.48 1.24
CA LYS A 31 9.87 -10.91 1.93
C LYS A 31 9.11 -9.76 2.60
N LYS A 32 9.72 -8.58 2.65
CA LYS A 32 9.26 -7.44 3.43
C LYS A 32 8.90 -6.24 2.53
N TYR A 33 7.91 -5.45 2.96
CA TYR A 33 7.65 -4.11 2.44
C TYR A 33 8.06 -3.06 3.46
N HIS A 34 8.31 -1.85 2.97
CA HIS A 34 8.84 -0.72 3.74
C HIS A 34 8.06 0.55 3.46
N PHE A 35 7.76 1.37 4.45
CA PHE A 35 7.09 2.66 4.24
C PHE A 35 8.04 3.74 3.75
N THR A 36 9.33 3.61 4.07
CA THR A 36 10.38 4.52 3.58
C THR A 36 11.46 3.76 2.80
N LYS A 37 11.96 4.41 1.75
CA LYS A 37 13.13 3.94 0.98
C LYS A 37 14.42 3.89 1.81
N ASP A 38 14.47 4.66 2.90
CA ASP A 38 15.65 4.80 3.75
C ASP A 38 15.61 3.83 4.96
N CYS A 39 14.69 2.87 4.96
CA CYS A 39 14.55 1.90 6.04
C CYS A 39 15.85 1.12 6.23
N GLN A 40 16.23 0.89 7.50
CA GLN A 40 17.43 0.12 7.84
C GLN A 40 17.40 -1.30 7.23
N GLY A 41 16.19 -1.87 7.09
CA GLY A 41 15.98 -3.16 6.43
C GLY A 41 16.28 -3.18 4.92
N LEU A 42 16.33 -2.02 4.26
CA LEU A 42 16.66 -1.88 2.84
C LEU A 42 18.16 -1.65 2.58
N ARG A 43 18.98 -1.36 3.61
CA ARG A 43 20.42 -1.06 3.45
C ARG A 43 21.20 -2.14 2.72
N ASN A 44 20.80 -3.40 2.89
CA ASN A 44 21.46 -4.56 2.27
C ASN A 44 20.71 -5.07 1.03
N CYS A 45 19.74 -4.31 0.50
CA CYS A 45 19.05 -4.68 -0.72
C CYS A 45 20.04 -4.70 -1.89
N GLN A 46 20.21 -5.86 -2.51
CA GLN A 46 21.11 -6.06 -3.66
C GLN A 46 20.45 -5.77 -5.01
N GLY A 47 19.13 -5.60 -5.01
CA GLY A 47 18.34 -5.31 -6.21
C GLY A 47 17.83 -3.88 -6.24
N GLU A 48 16.96 -3.62 -7.21
CA GLU A 48 16.27 -2.34 -7.31
C GLU A 48 15.23 -2.18 -6.21
N ILE A 49 15.12 -0.97 -5.65
CA ILE A 49 14.03 -0.61 -4.75
C ILE A 49 12.88 -0.07 -5.60
N ILE A 50 11.78 -0.83 -5.67
CA ILE A 50 10.59 -0.45 -6.43
C ILE A 50 9.52 0.10 -5.50
N LYS A 51 8.72 1.04 -6.01
CA LYS A 51 7.57 1.61 -5.31
C LYS A 51 6.29 0.95 -5.81
N VAL A 52 5.47 0.45 -4.90
CA VAL A 52 4.20 -0.26 -5.18
C VAL A 52 3.14 0.18 -4.18
N THR A 53 1.88 -0.17 -4.39
CA THR A 53 0.85 0.06 -3.37
C THR A 53 0.97 -0.95 -2.23
N LEU A 54 0.51 -0.58 -1.04
CA LEU A 54 0.45 -1.46 0.13
C LEU A 54 -0.42 -2.69 -0.15
N THR A 55 -1.52 -2.51 -0.88
CA THR A 55 -2.39 -3.59 -1.34
C THR A 55 -1.60 -4.58 -2.22
N GLU A 56 -0.89 -4.09 -3.23
CA GLU A 56 -0.07 -4.94 -4.10
C GLU A 56 1.03 -5.69 -3.32
N ALA A 57 1.69 -5.02 -2.37
CA ALA A 57 2.70 -5.65 -1.52
C ALA A 57 2.10 -6.81 -0.70
N LYS A 58 0.91 -6.61 -0.11
CA LYS A 58 0.19 -7.64 0.66
C LYS A 58 -0.27 -8.79 -0.24
N GLU A 59 -0.78 -8.51 -1.43
CA GLU A 59 -1.18 -9.53 -2.42
C GLU A 59 0.01 -10.39 -2.86
N LYS A 60 1.20 -9.81 -2.98
CA LYS A 60 2.46 -10.56 -3.22
C LYS A 60 2.97 -11.31 -1.99
N GLY A 61 2.22 -11.36 -0.89
CA GLY A 61 2.58 -12.04 0.36
C GLY A 61 3.73 -11.37 1.11
N LYS A 62 4.00 -10.09 0.86
CA LYS A 62 5.01 -9.34 1.62
C LYS A 62 4.45 -8.94 2.98
N THR A 63 5.30 -8.92 3.98
CA THR A 63 4.96 -8.53 5.36
C THR A 63 5.70 -7.25 5.75
N ILE A 64 5.24 -6.54 6.78
CA ILE A 64 5.94 -5.34 7.25
C ILE A 64 7.37 -5.67 7.73
N CYS A 65 8.30 -4.76 7.46
CA CYS A 65 9.65 -4.81 8.02
C CYS A 65 9.63 -4.63 9.54
N GLY A 66 10.37 -5.42 10.31
CA GLY A 66 10.36 -5.31 11.78
C GLY A 66 11.02 -4.05 12.36
N TYR A 67 11.56 -3.17 11.53
CA TYR A 67 12.04 -1.84 11.93
C TYR A 67 10.95 -0.76 11.79
N GLU A 68 9.81 -1.11 11.22
CA GLU A 68 8.69 -0.22 10.92
C GLU A 68 7.44 -0.84 11.56
N ASP A 69 6.68 -0.04 12.29
CA ASP A 69 5.42 -0.43 12.96
C ASP A 69 4.23 0.28 12.31
#